data_AF-A0A7V1BKG2-F1
#
_entry.id   AF-A0A7V1BKG2-F1
#
_cell.length_a   1.000
_cell.length_b   1.000
_cell.length_c   1.000
_cell.angle_alpha   90.00
_cell.angle_beta   90.00
_cell.angle_gamma   90.00
#
_symmetry.space_group_name_H-M   'P 1'
#
loop_
_entity.id
_entity.type
_entity.pdbx_description
1 polymer ?
#
loop_
_entity_poly.entity_id
_entity_poly.type
_entity_poly.pdbx_seq_one_letter_code
_entity_poly.pdbx_strand_id
1 'polypeptide(L)'
;MTMVHERNRSLIQTWEFLRELSQDKELPESIRSQAKALLRHYPTAKDISLAGRLRQHRKKELAFLADEHGPLPPVLASWLMDDSVFSDE
;
A
#
# COMPACT_ATOMS: atom_id res chain seq x y z
N MET A 1 0.96 -11.10 -14.37
CA MET A 1 1.54 -10.22 -13.32
C MET A 1 0.57 -9.08 -13.08
N THR A 2 0.23 -8.76 -11.83
CA THR A 2 -0.56 -7.56 -11.50
C THR A 2 0.37 -6.38 -11.21
N MET A 3 0.14 -5.26 -11.86
CA MET A 3 0.94 -4.03 -11.73
C MET A 3 0.78 -3.42 -10.33
N VAL A 4 1.78 -2.67 -9.87
CA VAL A 4 1.75 -2.01 -8.54
C VAL A 4 0.51 -1.13 -8.37
N HIS A 5 0.13 -0.40 -9.42
CA HIS A 5 -1.05 0.45 -9.40
C HIS A 5 -2.37 -0.34 -9.25
N GLU A 6 -2.41 -1.58 -9.74
CA GLU A 6 -3.60 -2.44 -9.68
C GLU A 6 -3.75 -2.93 -8.25
N ARG A 7 -2.65 -3.35 -7.62
CA ARG A 7 -2.63 -3.74 -6.21
C ARG A 7 -3.06 -2.60 -5.29
N ASN A 8 -2.52 -1.40 -5.49
CA ASN A 8 -2.93 -0.23 -4.70
C ASN A 8 -4.41 0.09 -4.89
N ARG A 9 -4.92 0.01 -6.12
CA ARG A 9 -6.34 0.20 -6.41
C ARG A 9 -7.21 -0.85 -5.72
N SER A 10 -6.82 -2.12 -5.76
CA SER A 10 -7.55 -3.21 -5.07
C SER A 10 -7.60 -3.02 -3.56
N LEU A 11 -6.54 -2.51 -2.93
CA LEU A 11 -6.55 -2.19 -1.50
C LEU A 11 -7.53 -1.05 -1.18
N ILE A 12 -7.52 0.02 -1.97
CA ILE A 12 -8.46 1.13 -1.80
C ILE A 12 -9.91 0.63 -1.95
N GLN A 13 -10.18 -0.14 -3.00
CA GLN A 13 -11.52 -0.72 -3.24
C GLN A 13 -11.96 -1.65 -2.11
N THR A 14 -11.03 -2.41 -1.54
CA THR A 14 -11.34 -3.28 -0.40
C THR A 14 -11.69 -2.45 0.85
N TRP A 15 -10.97 -1.35 1.10
CA TRP A 15 -11.31 -0.44 2.20
C TRP A 15 -12.72 0.16 2.01
N GLU A 16 -13.05 0.59 0.79
CA GLU A 16 -14.38 1.12 0.45
C GLU A 16 -15.47 0.07 0.67
N PHE A 17 -15.26 -1.15 0.17
CA PHE A 17 -16.18 -2.26 0.34
C PHE A 17 -16.40 -2.61 1.83
N LEU A 18 -15.33 -2.71 2.63
CA LEU A 18 -15.45 -2.95 4.07
C LEU A 18 -16.22 -1.82 4.77
N ARG A 19 -16.03 -0.58 4.34
CA ARG A 19 -16.78 0.58 4.87
C ARG A 19 -18.27 0.46 4.56
N GLU A 20 -18.63 0.10 3.33
CA GLU A 20 -20.01 -0.16 2.93
C GLU A 20 -20.64 -1.27 3.78
N LEU A 21 -19.98 -2.43 3.89
CA LEU A 21 -20.44 -3.54 4.73
C LEU A 21 -20.63 -3.14 6.19
N SER A 22 -19.77 -2.28 6.73
CA SER A 22 -19.86 -1.85 8.13
C SER A 22 -21.06 -0.95 8.44
N GLN A 23 -21.65 -0.34 7.42
CA GLN A 23 -22.72 0.65 7.52
C GLN A 23 -24.08 0.12 7.02
N ASP A 24 -24.09 -0.99 6.29
CA ASP A 24 -25.29 -1.59 5.74
C ASP A 24 -26.20 -2.19 6.83
N LYS A 25 -27.39 -1.61 6.99
CA LYS A 25 -28.36 -2.02 8.01
C LYS A 25 -29.03 -3.35 7.71
N GLU A 26 -29.07 -3.76 6.44
CA GLU A 26 -29.66 -5.01 5.98
C GLU A 26 -28.78 -6.22 6.32
N LEU A 27 -27.48 -6.01 6.59
CA LEU A 27 -26.56 -7.07 6.95
C LEU A 27 -26.65 -7.48 8.43
N PRO A 28 -26.39 -8.75 8.76
CA PRO A 28 -26.23 -9.21 10.14
C PRO A 28 -25.17 -8.41 10.92
N GLU A 29 -25.43 -8.17 12.21
CA GLU A 29 -24.51 -7.42 13.07
C GLU A 29 -23.12 -8.06 13.16
N SER A 30 -23.02 -9.38 13.06
CA SER A 30 -21.75 -10.11 13.03
C SER A 30 -20.86 -9.67 11.87
N ILE A 31 -21.42 -9.53 10.66
CA ILE A 31 -20.70 -9.09 9.46
C ILE A 31 -20.28 -7.63 9.60
N ARG A 32 -21.19 -6.75 10.05
CA ARG A 32 -20.87 -5.34 10.29
C ARG A 32 -19.73 -5.17 11.30
N SER A 33 -19.80 -5.91 12.40
CA SER A 33 -18.78 -5.87 13.47
C SER A 33 -17.43 -6.38 12.98
N GLN A 34 -17.40 -7.44 12.17
CA GLN A 34 -16.17 -7.93 11.55
C GLN A 34 -15.57 -6.90 10.59
N ALA A 35 -16.39 -6.27 9.73
CA ALA A 35 -15.94 -5.21 8.84
C ALA A 35 -15.34 -4.03 9.62
N LYS A 36 -15.99 -3.58 10.71
CA LYS A 36 -15.45 -2.56 11.62
C LYS A 36 -14.11 -2.97 12.24
N ALA A 37 -13.97 -4.23 12.66
CA ALA A 37 -12.73 -4.73 13.24
C ALA A 37 -11.58 -4.72 12.23
N LEU A 38 -11.82 -5.15 10.99
CA LEU A 38 -10.84 -5.10 9.91
C LEU A 38 -10.44 -3.65 9.59
N LEU A 39 -11.41 -2.74 9.48
CA LEU A 39 -11.16 -1.32 9.20
C LEU A 39 -10.27 -0.61 10.23
N ARG A 40 -10.17 -1.11 11.48
CA ARG A 40 -9.30 -0.51 12.50
C ARG A 40 -7.81 -0.60 12.16
N HIS A 41 -7.42 -1.62 11.40
CA HIS A 41 -6.03 -1.89 11.04
C HIS A 41 -5.80 -1.87 9.54
N TYR A 42 -6.87 -1.67 8.75
CA TYR A 42 -6.76 -1.56 7.31
C TYR A 42 -6.18 -0.20 6.92
N PRO A 43 -5.17 -0.14 6.04
CA PRO A 43 -4.59 1.13 5.62
C PRO A 43 -5.63 2.01 4.92
N THR A 44 -5.66 3.31 5.23
CA THR A 44 -6.60 4.22 4.57
C THR A 44 -6.13 4.50 3.14
N ALA A 45 -7.04 4.98 2.29
CA ALA A 45 -6.67 5.43 0.94
C ALA A 45 -5.56 6.51 0.95
N LYS A 46 -5.51 7.35 1.99
CA LYS A 46 -4.44 8.34 2.17
C LYS A 46 -3.10 7.68 2.47
N ASP A 47 -3.08 6.67 3.33
CA ASP A 47 -1.86 5.92 3.68
C ASP A 47 -1.31 5.20 2.46
N ILE A 48 -2.18 4.52 1.69
CA ILE A 48 -1.82 3.83 0.45
C ILE A 48 -1.27 4.81 -0.59
N SER A 49 -1.92 5.97 -0.76
CA SER A 49 -1.46 7.02 -1.68
C SER A 49 -0.11 7.60 -1.27
N LEU A 50 0.08 7.89 0.02
CA LEU A 50 1.33 8.42 0.57
C LEU A 50 2.47 7.42 0.38
N ALA A 51 2.26 6.16 0.74
CA ALA A 51 3.25 5.09 0.55
C ALA A 51 3.63 4.93 -0.92
N GLY A 52 2.66 5.04 -1.84
CA GLY A 52 2.90 5.05 -3.28
C GLY A 52 3.81 6.21 -3.72
N ARG A 53 3.54 7.44 -3.27
CA ARG A 53 4.37 8.61 -3.58
C ARG A 53 5.78 8.49 -2.99
N LEU A 54 5.90 8.10 -1.72
CA LEU A 54 7.21 7.95 -1.06
C LEU A 54 8.07 6.92 -1.78
N ARG A 55 7.49 5.80 -2.22
CA ARG A 55 8.20 4.80 -3.03
C ARG A 55 8.68 5.38 -4.36
N GLN A 56 7.83 6.14 -5.05
CA GLN A 56 8.20 6.75 -6.32
C GLN A 56 9.35 7.76 -6.14
N HIS A 57 9.29 8.59 -5.09
CA HIS A 57 10.38 9.50 -4.75
C HIS A 57 11.66 8.75 -4.42
N ARG A 58 11.59 7.73 -3.55
CA ARG A 58 12.75 6.89 -3.21
C ARG A 58 13.42 6.28 -4.44
N LYS A 59 12.65 5.74 -5.38
CA LYS A 59 13.21 5.18 -6.63
C LYS A 59 13.94 6.23 -7.46
N LYS A 60 13.40 7.47 -7.55
CA LYS A 60 14.06 8.58 -8.26
C LYS A 60 15.37 8.98 -7.59
N GLU A 61 15.35 9.16 -6.27
CA GLU A 61 16.54 9.53 -5.48
C GLU A 61 17.63 8.45 -5.59
N LEU A 62 17.27 7.18 -5.44
CA LEU A 62 18.22 6.07 -5.55
C LEU A 62 18.80 5.94 -6.97
N ALA A 63 17.98 6.13 -8.01
CA ALA A 63 18.47 6.14 -9.39
C ALA A 63 19.47 7.29 -9.61
N PHE A 64 19.16 8.49 -9.12
CA PHE A 64 20.06 9.64 -9.20
C PHE A 64 21.39 9.38 -8.48
N LEU A 65 21.36 8.82 -7.27
CA LEU A 65 22.57 8.46 -6.52
C LEU A 65 23.41 7.40 -7.22
N ALA A 66 22.76 6.43 -7.89
CA ALA A 66 23.47 5.41 -8.67
C ALA A 66 24.20 6.02 -9.88
N ASP A 67 23.56 7.00 -10.53
CA ASP A 67 24.14 7.71 -11.68
C ASP A 67 25.30 8.63 -11.25
N GLU A 68 25.18 9.32 -10.11
CA GLU A 68 26.20 10.26 -9.63
C GLU A 68 27.42 9.58 -8.98
N HIS A 69 27.19 8.52 -8.20
CA HIS A 69 28.22 7.92 -7.35
C HIS A 69 28.60 6.49 -7.72
N GLY A 70 27.98 5.92 -8.76
CA GLY A 70 28.19 4.54 -9.17
C GLY A 70 27.33 3.54 -8.39
N PRO A 71 27.71 2.24 -8.38
CA PRO A 71 26.84 1.18 -7.88
C PRO A 71 26.38 1.40 -6.44
N LEU A 72 25.07 1.34 -6.21
CA LEU A 72 24.50 1.42 -4.87
C LEU A 72 24.94 0.22 -4.01
N PRO A 73 25.18 0.44 -2.70
CA PRO A 73 25.29 -0.65 -1.74
C PRO A 73 24.11 -1.64 -1.86
N PRO A 74 24.32 -2.95 -1.67
CA PRO A 74 23.30 -3.97 -1.90
C PRO A 74 21.95 -3.72 -1.20
N VAL A 75 21.98 -3.16 0.01
CA VAL A 75 20.77 -2.85 0.78
C VAL A 75 19.94 -1.71 0.15
N LEU A 76 20.59 -0.76 -0.53
CA LEU A 76 19.91 0.33 -1.21
C LEU A 76 19.45 -0.10 -2.61
N ALA A 77 20.24 -0.96 -3.28
CA ALA A 77 19.86 -1.56 -4.55
C ALA A 77 18.59 -2.43 -4.40
N SER A 78 18.42 -3.15 -3.29
CA SER A 78 17.20 -3.94 -3.05
C SER A 78 15.96 -3.05 -2.92
N TRP A 79 16.08 -1.86 -2.32
CA TRP A 79 14.96 -0.91 -2.17
C TRP A 79 14.55 -0.21 -3.48
N LEU A 80 15.44 -0.16 -4.46
CA LEU A 80 15.14 0.29 -5.83
C LEU A 80 14.25 -0.73 -6.56
N MET A 81 14.48 -2.02 -6.29
CA MET A 81 13.77 -3.13 -6.92
C MET A 81 12.49 -3.54 -6.19
N ASP A 82 12.31 -3.11 -4.94
CA ASP A 82 11.15 -3.49 -4.14
C ASP A 82 9.83 -2.78 -4.54
N ASP A 83 8.86 -3.61 -4.90
CA ASP A 83 7.49 -3.25 -5.27
C ASP A 83 6.44 -3.74 -4.23
N SER A 84 6.87 -4.23 -3.06
CA SER A 84 5.97 -4.72 -2.00
C SER A 84 5.19 -3.60 -1.34
N VAL A 85 3.85 -3.73 -1.24
CA VAL A 85 2.99 -2.71 -0.59
C VAL A 85 3.18 -2.69 0.94
N PHE A 86 3.70 -3.77 1.51
CA PHE A 86 3.92 -3.93 2.94
C PHE A 86 5.38 -4.31 3.17
N SER A 87 6.15 -3.43 3.78
CA SER A 87 7.39 -3.83 4.47
C SER A 87 7.09 -3.74 5.95
N ASP A 88 7.08 -4.90 6.60
CA ASP A 88 7.43 -5.06 8.01
C ASP A 88 7.87 -6.51 8.21
N GLU A 89 9.14 -6.76 7.88
CA GLU A 89 10.15 -7.44 8.69
C GLU A 89 11.55 -6.96 8.24
#